data_AF-W8KYT3-F1
#
_entry.id   AF-W8KYT3-F1
#
_cell.length_a   1.000
_cell.length_b   1.000
_cell.length_c   1.000
_cell.angle_alpha   90.00
_cell.angle_beta   90.00
_cell.angle_gamma   90.00
#
_symmetry.space_group_name_H-M   'P 1'
#
loop_
_entity.id
_entity.type
_entity.pdbx_description
1 polymer ?
#
loop_
_entity_poly.entity_id
_entity_poly.type
_entity_poly.pdbx_seq_one_letter_code
_entity_poly.pdbx_strand_id
1 'polypeptide(L)'
;MAKPRYLDIPLDSIQIANSEAEVRRWIPGDSCLAAATRFTPEAVRHLLLAHPICVTPADEGQYIIRAGHRSLQLARAVLSPGILVPAVSLDSGYDVDSLAYLDDLLSPVLLGSGSEDLSILRWLDAREAGMLDGGLAQQMGFPKSPSLFELADFLGISHSKMDRMKNKHRTRRQE
;
A
#
# COMPACT_ATOMS: atom_id res chain seq x y z
N MET A 1 -15.95 17.52 -7.07
CA MET A 1 -15.13 16.35 -6.70
C MET A 1 -16.07 15.22 -6.32
N ALA A 2 -15.89 14.04 -6.92
CA ALA A 2 -16.55 12.83 -6.44
C ALA A 2 -16.06 12.53 -5.01
N LYS A 3 -16.93 11.93 -4.19
CA LYS A 3 -16.60 11.61 -2.79
C LYS A 3 -16.32 10.11 -2.68
N PRO A 4 -15.31 9.70 -1.91
CA PRO A 4 -15.07 8.28 -1.69
C PRO A 4 -16.25 7.72 -0.88
N ARG A 5 -16.71 6.52 -1.22
CA ARG A 5 -17.79 5.83 -0.51
C ARG A 5 -17.20 4.68 0.29
N TYR A 6 -17.37 4.70 1.60
CA TYR A 6 -17.01 3.58 2.46
C TYR A 6 -18.07 2.48 2.34
N LEU A 7 -17.63 1.26 2.11
CA LEU A 7 -18.48 0.09 1.93
C LEU A 7 -17.95 -1.06 2.79
N ASP A 8 -18.86 -1.90 3.28
CA ASP A 8 -18.53 -3.23 3.77
C ASP A 8 -18.89 -4.24 2.66
N ILE A 9 -17.88 -4.86 2.05
CA ILE A 9 -18.07 -5.74 0.90
C ILE A 9 -17.56 -7.15 1.21
N PRO A 10 -18.18 -8.22 0.66
CA PRO A 10 -17.67 -9.57 0.82
C PRO A 10 -16.24 -9.69 0.28
N LEU A 11 -15.31 -10.24 1.06
CA LEU A 11 -13.90 -10.35 0.68
C LEU A 11 -13.68 -11.10 -0.65
N ASP A 12 -14.54 -12.07 -0.92
CA ASP A 12 -14.59 -12.90 -2.13
C ASP A 12 -15.20 -12.20 -3.34
N SER A 13 -15.89 -11.07 -3.16
CA SER A 13 -16.40 -10.23 -4.25
C SER A 13 -15.36 -9.30 -4.87
N ILE A 14 -14.18 -9.18 -4.25
CA ILE A 14 -13.10 -8.32 -4.72
C ILE A 14 -12.24 -9.10 -5.72
N GLN A 15 -12.08 -8.60 -6.93
CA GLN A 15 -11.30 -9.18 -8.01
C GLN A 15 -10.04 -8.36 -8.26
N ILE A 16 -8.96 -9.04 -8.64
CA ILE A 16 -7.72 -8.40 -9.09
C ILE A 16 -7.81 -8.32 -10.61
N ALA A 17 -7.98 -7.12 -11.16
CA ALA A 17 -8.19 -6.93 -12.60
C ALA A 17 -6.94 -7.16 -13.47
N ASN A 18 -5.77 -7.30 -12.84
CA ASN A 18 -4.50 -7.33 -13.54
C ASN A 18 -4.06 -8.74 -13.95
N SER A 19 -3.32 -8.84 -15.05
CA SER A 19 -2.70 -10.08 -15.51
C SER A 19 -1.81 -10.69 -14.42
N GLU A 20 -1.67 -12.02 -14.36
CA GLU A 20 -0.78 -12.70 -13.39
C GLU A 20 0.65 -12.08 -13.36
N ALA A 21 1.13 -11.54 -14.47
CA ALA A 21 2.44 -10.90 -14.59
C ALA A 21 2.55 -9.58 -13.81
N GLU A 22 1.48 -8.79 -13.76
CA GLU A 22 1.42 -7.59 -12.93
C GLU A 22 1.27 -7.96 -11.45
N VAL A 23 0.45 -8.95 -11.13
CA VAL A 23 0.30 -9.45 -9.74
C VAL A 23 1.63 -9.95 -9.18
N ARG A 24 2.46 -10.63 -9.99
CA ARG A 24 3.80 -11.12 -9.61
C ARG A 24 4.83 -10.00 -9.43
N ARG A 25 4.69 -8.85 -10.10
CA ARG A 25 5.59 -7.69 -9.89
C ARG A 25 5.40 -7.05 -8.53
N TRP A 26 4.20 -7.15 -7.95
CA TRP A 26 3.82 -6.32 -6.81
C TRP A 26 4.23 -6.98 -5.48
N ILE A 27 4.39 -8.32 -5.45
CA ILE A 27 4.79 -9.07 -4.23
C ILE A 27 5.51 -10.39 -4.59
N PRO A 28 6.69 -10.69 -4.02
CA PRO A 28 7.18 -12.06 -3.94
C PRO A 28 6.29 -12.82 -2.95
N GLY A 29 5.52 -13.80 -3.44
CA GLY A 29 4.42 -14.48 -2.73
C GLY A 29 4.72 -14.99 -1.31
N ASP A 30 5.99 -15.17 -0.97
CA ASP A 30 6.44 -15.63 0.36
C ASP A 30 6.23 -14.59 1.47
N SER A 31 6.18 -13.29 1.13
CA SER A 31 6.10 -12.19 2.12
C SER A 31 4.73 -12.08 2.80
N CYS A 32 3.63 -12.28 2.07
CA CYS A 32 2.28 -12.13 2.62
C CYS A 32 1.85 -13.34 3.44
N LEU A 33 2.26 -14.56 3.05
CA LEU A 33 2.08 -15.78 3.85
C LEU A 33 2.89 -15.71 5.14
N ALA A 34 4.15 -15.26 5.08
CA ALA A 34 4.95 -15.03 6.28
C ALA A 34 4.32 -13.96 7.18
N ALA A 35 3.81 -12.86 6.61
CA ALA A 35 3.10 -11.85 7.38
C ALA A 35 1.82 -12.41 8.02
N ALA A 36 1.04 -13.24 7.31
CA ALA A 36 -0.21 -13.81 7.82
C ALA A 36 -0.05 -14.58 9.13
N THR A 37 1.11 -15.22 9.36
CA THR A 37 1.41 -15.91 10.63
C THR A 37 1.50 -14.97 11.84
N ARG A 38 1.63 -13.65 11.63
CA ARG A 38 1.82 -12.64 12.68
C ARG A 38 0.53 -11.86 13.01
N PHE A 39 -0.53 -12.01 12.22
CA PHE A 39 -1.76 -11.25 12.39
C PHE A 39 -2.92 -12.14 12.82
N THR A 40 -3.66 -11.68 13.84
CA THR A 40 -4.98 -12.25 14.17
C THR A 40 -6.03 -11.69 13.19
N PRO A 41 -7.18 -12.38 13.01
CA PRO A 41 -8.29 -11.84 12.21
C PRO A 41 -8.73 -10.43 12.63
N GLU A 42 -8.71 -10.15 13.93
CA GLU A 42 -9.05 -8.83 14.48
C GLU A 42 -8.00 -7.77 14.12
N ALA A 43 -6.71 -8.10 14.21
CA ALA A 43 -5.64 -7.20 13.82
C ALA A 43 -5.72 -6.83 12.33
N VAL A 44 -6.07 -7.80 11.47
CA VAL A 44 -6.29 -7.52 10.04
C VAL A 44 -7.48 -6.59 9.84
N ARG A 45 -8.60 -6.77 10.55
CA ARG A 45 -9.75 -5.86 10.43
C ARG A 45 -9.39 -4.42 10.83
N HIS A 46 -8.64 -4.23 11.92
CA HIS A 46 -8.16 -2.91 12.30
C HIS A 46 -7.22 -2.30 11.27
N LEU A 47 -6.33 -3.12 10.68
CA LEU A 47 -5.48 -2.67 9.57
C LEU A 47 -6.31 -2.18 8.39
N LEU A 48 -7.35 -2.93 8.00
CA LEU A 48 -8.23 -2.55 6.87
C LEU A 48 -9.07 -1.29 7.15
N LEU A 49 -9.32 -0.95 8.42
CA LEU A 49 -9.95 0.33 8.76
C LEU A 49 -8.99 1.51 8.61
N ALA A 50 -7.72 1.33 8.98
CA ALA A 50 -6.69 2.35 8.82
C ALA A 50 -6.21 2.50 7.37
N HIS A 51 -6.17 1.38 6.63
CA HIS A 51 -5.68 1.26 5.26
C HIS A 51 -6.68 0.47 4.41
N PRO A 52 -7.80 1.10 4.03
CA PRO A 52 -8.88 0.41 3.34
C PRO A 52 -8.50 0.00 1.93
N ILE A 53 -9.07 -1.12 1.50
CA ILE A 53 -8.94 -1.60 0.13
C ILE A 53 -9.73 -0.66 -0.77
N CYS A 54 -9.07 -0.07 -1.75
CA CYS A 54 -9.71 0.83 -2.70
C CYS A 54 -10.19 0.03 -3.90
N VAL A 55 -11.45 0.18 -4.27
CA VAL A 55 -12.10 -0.60 -5.33
C VAL A 55 -12.92 0.27 -6.28
N THR A 56 -13.16 -0.23 -7.49
CA THR A 56 -14.19 0.26 -8.40
C THR A 56 -15.23 -0.83 -8.64
N PRO A 57 -16.53 -0.51 -8.73
CA PRO A 57 -17.54 -1.48 -9.15
C PRO A 57 -17.21 -2.07 -10.53
N ALA A 58 -17.48 -3.36 -10.73
CA ALA A 58 -17.40 -4.02 -12.04
C ALA A 58 -18.80 -4.42 -12.54
N ASP A 59 -19.29 -5.57 -12.07
CA ASP A 59 -20.64 -6.10 -12.33
C ASP A 59 -21.45 -6.19 -11.03
N GLU A 60 -22.70 -6.67 -11.09
CA GLU A 60 -23.59 -6.78 -9.92
C GLU A 60 -22.91 -7.50 -8.73
N GLY A 61 -22.60 -6.71 -7.70
CA GLY A 61 -21.98 -7.20 -6.47
C GLY A 61 -20.51 -7.58 -6.58
N GLN A 62 -19.83 -7.25 -7.69
CA GLN A 62 -18.40 -7.50 -7.89
C GLN A 62 -17.59 -6.20 -7.93
N TYR A 63 -16.38 -6.25 -7.40
CA TYR A 63 -15.50 -5.09 -7.25
C TYR A 63 -14.13 -5.38 -7.81
N ILE A 64 -13.55 -4.44 -8.54
CA ILE A 64 -12.14 -4.50 -8.98
C ILE A 64 -11.30 -3.71 -8.00
N ILE A 65 -10.26 -4.34 -7.45
CA ILE A 65 -9.27 -3.64 -6.63
C ILE A 65 -8.43 -2.67 -7.47
N ARG A 66 -8.20 -1.49 -6.89
CA ARG A 66 -7.38 -0.40 -7.43
C ARG A 66 -6.17 -0.12 -6.54
N ALA A 67 -6.31 -0.21 -5.23
CA ALA A 67 -5.21 -0.13 -4.27
C ALA A 67 -5.51 -0.96 -3.02
N GLY A 68 -4.50 -1.25 -2.21
CA GLY A 68 -4.62 -2.14 -1.04
C GLY A 68 -4.35 -3.60 -1.38
N HIS A 69 -3.51 -3.89 -2.40
CA HIS A 69 -3.34 -5.25 -2.91
C HIS A 69 -2.78 -6.20 -1.85
N ARG A 70 -1.80 -5.73 -1.07
CA ARG A 70 -1.24 -6.50 0.03
C ARG A 70 -2.21 -6.65 1.19
N SER A 71 -2.97 -5.61 1.50
CA SER A 71 -4.05 -5.65 2.48
C SER A 71 -5.11 -6.69 2.10
N LEU A 72 -5.51 -6.75 0.82
CA LEU A 72 -6.41 -7.77 0.28
C LEU A 72 -5.82 -9.17 0.41
N GLN A 73 -4.54 -9.36 0.06
CA GLN A 73 -3.90 -10.67 0.17
C GLN A 73 -3.77 -11.14 1.62
N LEU A 74 -3.38 -10.25 2.54
CA LEU A 74 -3.35 -10.55 3.97
C LEU A 74 -4.75 -10.89 4.48
N ALA A 75 -5.77 -10.12 4.09
CA ALA A 75 -7.16 -10.40 4.41
C ALA A 75 -7.57 -11.79 3.93
N ARG A 76 -7.25 -12.17 2.70
CA ARG A 76 -7.53 -13.50 2.15
C ARG A 76 -6.77 -14.63 2.85
N ALA A 77 -5.57 -14.34 3.36
CA ALA A 77 -4.75 -15.33 4.05
C ALA A 77 -5.21 -15.58 5.50
N VAL A 78 -5.84 -14.59 6.14
CA VAL A 78 -6.17 -14.63 7.59
C VAL A 78 -7.67 -14.72 7.85
N LEU A 79 -8.51 -14.10 7.00
CA LEU A 79 -9.95 -14.04 7.17
C LEU A 79 -10.65 -15.15 6.39
N SER A 80 -11.76 -15.65 6.92
CA SER A 80 -12.60 -16.62 6.24
C SER A 80 -13.26 -16.00 4.98
N PRO A 81 -13.54 -16.81 3.94
CA PRO A 81 -14.39 -16.39 2.82
C PRO A 81 -15.76 -15.88 3.30
N GLY A 82 -16.36 -14.94 2.58
CA GLY A 82 -17.66 -14.34 2.91
C GLY A 82 -17.65 -13.32 4.07
N ILE A 83 -16.50 -13.11 4.73
CA ILE A 83 -16.35 -12.01 5.69
C ILE A 83 -16.46 -10.68 4.95
N LEU A 84 -17.31 -9.79 5.46
CA LEU A 84 -17.36 -8.40 5.02
C LEU A 84 -16.10 -7.67 5.48
N VAL A 85 -15.47 -6.96 4.56
CA VAL A 85 -14.28 -6.15 4.82
C VAL A 85 -14.54 -4.69 4.44
N PRO A 86 -13.97 -3.73 5.20
CA PRO A 86 -14.10 -2.33 4.87
C PRO A 86 -13.30 -2.04 3.60
N ALA A 87 -13.95 -1.35 2.67
CA ALA A 87 -13.40 -0.92 1.40
C ALA A 87 -13.83 0.52 1.10
N VAL A 88 -13.06 1.19 0.26
CA VAL A 88 -13.39 2.49 -0.29
C VAL A 88 -13.70 2.33 -1.78
N SER A 89 -14.95 2.54 -2.14
CA SER A 89 -15.35 2.64 -3.54
C SER A 89 -14.98 4.00 -4.09
N LEU A 90 -14.23 3.98 -5.19
CA LEU A 90 -13.79 5.14 -5.94
C LEU A 90 -14.71 5.31 -7.15
N ASP A 91 -15.25 6.51 -7.31
CA ASP A 91 -15.94 6.92 -8.54
C ASP A 91 -14.92 7.16 -9.68
N SER A 92 -15.40 7.25 -10.92
CA SER A 92 -14.57 7.64 -12.06
C SER A 92 -13.98 9.04 -11.85
N GLY A 93 -12.66 9.15 -11.86
CA GLY A 93 -11.93 10.41 -11.68
C GLY A 93 -10.95 10.44 -10.51
N TYR A 94 -10.84 9.37 -9.71
CA TYR A 94 -9.71 9.21 -8.80
C TYR A 94 -8.44 8.82 -9.54
N ASP A 95 -7.31 9.41 -9.15
CA ASP A 95 -5.98 9.01 -9.60
C ASP A 95 -5.60 7.67 -8.94
N VAL A 96 -6.01 6.60 -9.60
CA VAL A 96 -5.77 5.21 -9.18
C VAL A 96 -4.29 4.90 -9.12
N ASP A 97 -3.49 5.44 -10.04
CA ASP A 97 -2.07 5.15 -10.12
C ASP A 97 -1.33 5.73 -8.91
N SER A 98 -1.67 6.96 -8.51
CA SER A 98 -1.15 7.56 -7.28
C SER A 98 -1.58 6.79 -6.03
N LEU A 99 -2.82 6.29 -5.97
CA LEU A 99 -3.30 5.46 -4.86
C LEU A 99 -2.56 4.13 -4.76
N ALA A 100 -2.40 3.43 -5.89
CA ALA A 100 -1.69 2.16 -5.95
C ALA A 100 -0.22 2.33 -5.56
N TYR A 101 0.40 3.42 -6.01
CA TYR A 101 1.79 3.72 -5.67
C TYR A 101 1.98 4.01 -4.17
N LEU A 102 1.09 4.80 -3.55
CA LEU A 102 1.16 5.08 -2.11
C LEU A 102 0.93 3.81 -1.27
N ASP A 103 0.03 2.92 -1.71
CA ASP A 103 -0.15 1.60 -1.09
C ASP A 103 1.12 0.75 -1.14
N ASP A 104 1.83 0.78 -2.28
CA ASP A 104 3.10 0.08 -2.48
C ASP A 104 4.23 0.61 -1.61
N LEU A 105 4.19 1.89 -1.24
CA LEU A 105 5.14 2.51 -0.30
C LEU A 105 4.84 2.15 1.15
N LEU A 106 3.56 2.17 1.54
CA LEU A 106 3.11 1.94 2.91
C LEU A 106 3.16 0.47 3.31
N SER A 107 2.77 -0.41 2.40
CA SER A 107 2.59 -1.81 2.74
C SER A 107 3.85 -2.50 3.27
N PRO A 108 5.08 -2.26 2.74
CA PRO A 108 6.31 -2.80 3.35
C PRO A 108 6.58 -2.32 4.77
N VAL A 109 6.15 -1.09 5.10
CA VAL A 109 6.29 -0.51 6.45
C VAL A 109 5.31 -1.17 7.42
N LEU A 110 4.06 -1.32 6.99
CA LEU A 110 2.97 -1.85 7.82
C LEU A 110 3.03 -3.37 8.00
N LEU A 111 3.40 -4.09 6.95
CA LEU A 111 3.36 -5.56 6.92
C LEU A 111 4.71 -6.21 7.17
N GLY A 112 5.77 -5.39 7.23
CA GLY A 112 7.14 -5.84 7.27
C GLY A 112 7.63 -6.27 5.89
N SER A 113 8.75 -5.73 5.47
CA SER A 113 9.38 -6.11 4.21
C SER A 113 10.35 -7.28 4.41
N GLY A 114 10.47 -8.16 3.39
CA GLY A 114 11.61 -9.08 3.30
C GLY A 114 12.95 -8.38 3.02
N SER A 115 12.95 -7.07 2.72
CA SER A 115 14.17 -6.27 2.50
C SER A 115 13.92 -4.80 2.87
N GLU A 116 14.35 -4.43 4.08
CA GLU A 116 14.17 -3.09 4.65
C GLU A 116 14.84 -2.01 3.77
N ASP A 117 16.03 -2.33 3.23
CA ASP A 117 16.77 -1.46 2.32
C ASP A 117 15.99 -1.12 1.03
N LEU A 118 15.33 -2.09 0.41
CA LEU A 118 14.54 -1.85 -0.81
C LEU A 118 13.34 -0.96 -0.54
N SER A 119 12.72 -1.12 0.63
CA SER A 119 11.60 -0.26 1.06
C SER A 119 12.07 1.18 1.20
N ILE A 120 13.19 1.42 1.87
CA ILE A 120 13.77 2.76 2.04
C ILE A 120 14.10 3.41 0.68
N LEU A 121 14.66 2.65 -0.26
CA LEU A 121 14.96 3.16 -1.60
C LEU A 121 13.71 3.62 -2.36
N ARG A 122 12.60 2.86 -2.26
CA ARG A 122 11.33 3.27 -2.89
C ARG A 122 10.79 4.57 -2.30
N TRP A 123 10.90 4.74 -0.98
CA TRP A 123 10.53 5.98 -0.30
C TRP A 123 11.37 7.18 -0.76
N LEU A 124 12.66 6.97 -1.00
CA LEU A 124 13.54 8.00 -1.56
C LEU A 124 13.15 8.35 -3.01
N ASP A 125 12.85 7.36 -3.86
CA ASP A 125 12.35 7.58 -5.22
C ASP A 125 11.06 8.41 -5.22
N ALA A 126 10.09 8.06 -4.37
CA ALA A 126 8.82 8.75 -4.24
C ALA A 126 8.98 10.21 -3.84
N ARG A 127 9.86 10.46 -2.87
CA ARG A 127 10.20 11.81 -2.40
C ARG A 127 10.83 12.64 -3.50
N GLU A 128 11.79 12.09 -4.24
CA GLU A 128 12.48 12.81 -5.32
C GLU A 128 11.57 13.06 -6.54
N ALA A 129 10.61 12.17 -6.80
CA ALA A 129 9.62 12.33 -7.85
C ALA A 129 8.50 13.34 -7.50
N GLY A 130 8.49 13.91 -6.28
CA GLY A 130 7.42 14.80 -5.82
C GLY A 130 6.08 14.12 -5.57
N MET A 131 6.04 12.78 -5.54
CA MET A 131 4.80 12.00 -5.39
C MET A 131 4.18 12.16 -3.99
N LEU A 132 5.01 12.50 -3.00
CA LEU A 132 4.57 12.76 -1.63
C LEU A 132 3.94 14.16 -1.46
N ASP A 133 4.03 15.02 -2.47
CA ASP A 133 3.48 16.38 -2.42
C ASP A 133 2.00 16.45 -2.84
N GLY A 134 1.47 15.35 -3.39
CA GLY A 134 0.11 15.25 -3.87
C GLY A 134 -0.93 15.39 -2.75
N GLY A 135 -2.10 15.95 -3.09
CA GLY A 135 -3.20 16.11 -2.12
C GLY A 135 -3.66 14.79 -1.51
N LEU A 136 -3.54 13.69 -2.26
CA LEU A 136 -3.82 12.34 -1.78
C LEU A 136 -2.81 11.87 -0.72
N ALA A 137 -1.52 12.11 -0.92
CA ALA A 137 -0.50 11.76 0.07
C ALA A 137 -0.74 12.52 1.39
N GLN A 138 -1.08 13.81 1.30
CA GLN A 138 -1.42 14.61 2.48
C GLN A 138 -2.68 14.10 3.20
N GLN A 139 -3.70 13.65 2.46
CA GLN A 139 -4.90 13.03 3.04
C GLN A 139 -4.60 11.72 3.77
N MET A 140 -3.57 10.99 3.35
CA MET A 140 -3.06 9.80 4.03
C MET A 140 -2.13 10.14 5.22
N GLY A 141 -1.95 11.42 5.54
CA GLY A 141 -1.15 11.88 6.67
C GLY A 141 0.33 12.10 6.35
N PHE A 142 0.74 12.07 5.08
CA PHE A 142 2.14 12.35 4.73
C PHE A 142 2.46 13.85 4.82
N PRO A 143 3.59 14.22 5.41
CA PRO A 143 4.07 15.59 5.33
C PRO A 143 4.30 15.96 3.88
N LYS A 144 3.97 17.20 3.51
CA LYS A 144 4.33 17.73 2.19
C LYS A 144 5.86 17.89 2.13
N SER A 145 6.49 17.34 1.10
CA SER A 145 7.94 17.39 0.86
C SER A 145 8.77 17.03 2.10
N PRO A 146 8.58 15.82 2.69
CA PRO A 146 9.20 15.49 3.96
C PRO A 146 10.72 15.59 3.84
N SER A 147 11.38 16.15 4.85
CA SER A 147 12.82 16.05 5.00
C SER A 147 13.26 14.59 5.14
N LEU A 148 14.55 14.33 4.94
CA LEU A 148 15.10 12.98 5.15
C LEU A 148 14.97 12.54 6.63
N PHE A 149 15.00 13.50 7.55
CA PHE A 149 14.80 13.27 8.97
C PHE A 149 13.37 12.81 9.25
N GLU A 150 12.37 13.55 8.77
CA GLU A 150 10.95 13.18 8.92
C GLU A 150 10.64 11.83 8.27
N LEU A 151 11.25 11.54 7.11
CA LEU A 151 11.09 10.26 6.45
C LEU A 151 11.74 9.11 7.26
N ALA A 152 12.89 9.34 7.89
CA ALA A 152 13.55 8.34 8.72
C ALA A 152 12.73 8.04 9.99
N ASP A 153 12.20 9.08 10.63
CA ASP A 153 11.33 8.96 11.81
C ASP A 153 10.03 8.21 11.46
N PHE A 154 9.42 8.53 10.32
CA PHE A 154 8.24 7.83 9.82
C PHE A 154 8.49 6.34 9.58
N LEU A 155 9.64 6.00 8.99
CA LEU A 155 10.01 4.60 8.73
C LEU A 155 10.55 3.87 9.96
N GLY A 156 10.73 4.56 11.09
CA GLY A 156 11.30 3.99 12.31
C GLY A 156 12.76 3.56 12.17
N ILE A 157 13.54 4.24 11.31
CA ILE A 157 14.95 3.92 11.07
C ILE A 157 15.88 5.01 11.58
N SER A 158 17.15 4.67 11.84
CA SER A 158 18.14 5.66 12.25
C SER A 158 18.50 6.61 11.10
N HIS A 159 18.81 7.86 11.46
CA HIS A 159 19.22 8.89 10.47
C HIS A 159 20.49 8.48 9.73
N SER A 160 21.45 7.84 10.41
CA SER A 160 22.66 7.30 9.77
C SER A 160 22.34 6.24 8.70
N LYS A 161 21.28 5.43 8.92
CA LYS A 161 20.82 4.46 7.92
C LYS A 161 20.18 5.18 6.74
N MET A 162 19.35 6.19 6.98
CA MET A 162 18.76 7.01 5.92
C MET A 162 19.83 7.66 5.03
N ASP A 163 20.88 8.25 5.64
CA ASP A 163 21.99 8.85 4.89
C ASP A 163 22.76 7.83 4.05
N ARG A 164 23.05 6.66 4.62
CA ARG A 164 23.68 5.55 3.87
C ARG A 164 22.83 5.13 2.68
N MET A 165 21.51 5.02 2.86
CA MET A 165 20.60 4.62 1.80
C MET A 165 20.45 5.69 0.72
N LYS A 166 20.45 6.97 1.07
CA LYS A 166 20.50 8.08 0.13
C LYS A 166 21.77 8.04 -0.74
N ASN A 167 22.93 7.79 -0.13
CA ASN A 167 24.17 7.68 -0.90
C ASN A 167 24.14 6.51 -1.87
N LYS A 168 23.67 5.33 -1.40
CA LYS A 168 23.46 4.15 -2.25
C LYS A 168 22.49 4.42 -3.40
N HIS A 169 21.41 5.17 -3.14
CA HIS A 169 20.42 5.58 -4.12
C HIS A 169 21.01 6.48 -5.21
N ARG A 170 21.82 7.48 -4.82
CA ARG A 170 22.54 8.35 -5.75
C ARG A 170 23.50 7.59 -6.66
N THR A 171 24.28 6.66 -6.13
CA THR A 171 25.21 5.84 -6.92
C THR A 171 24.47 5.03 -7.97
N ARG A 172 23.34 4.41 -7.61
CA ARG A 172 22.50 3.62 -8.55
C ARG A 172 21.91 4.43 -9.70
N ARG A 173 21.74 5.75 -9.54
CA ARG A 173 21.21 6.62 -10.60
C ARG A 173 22.28 7.14 -11.55
N GLN A 174 23.56 6.97 -11.21
CA GLN A 174 24.71 7.39 -12.02
C GLN A 174 25.26 6.25 -12.89
N GLU A 175 24.79 5.02 -12.67
CA GLU A 175 25.05 3.81 -13.45
C GLU A 175 23.97 3.61 -14.52
#